data_AF-A0A9E2VC98-F1
#
_entry.id   AF-A0A9E2VC98-F1
#
_cell.length_a   1.000
_cell.length_b   1.000
_cell.length_c   1.000
_cell.angle_alpha   90.00
_cell.angle_beta   90.00
_cell.angle_gamma   90.00
#
_symmetry.space_group_name_H-M   'P 1'
#
loop_
_entity.id
_entity.type
_entity.pdbx_description
1 polymer ?
#
loop_
_entity_poly.entity_id
_entity_poly.type
_entity_poly.pdbx_seq_one_letter_code
_entity_poly.pdbx_strand_id
1 'polypeptide(L)'
;MDSSSVIRELPMALFKSILPFAIVLLIDKPSTIAVRISNRDGCEYNEELISTFQDREIKWASSVAAALEIPIKIVDLSSDIENLPVEVGQFLSKESH
;
A
#
# COMPACT_ATOMS: atom_id res chain seq x y z
N MET A 1 -9.75 -5.99 2.62
CA MET A 1 -10.38 -7.32 2.78
C MET A 1 -11.87 -7.18 2.55
N ASP A 2 -12.47 -8.08 1.80
CA ASP A 2 -13.93 -8.21 1.83
C ASP A 2 -14.35 -8.89 3.15
N SER A 3 -15.64 -8.88 3.46
CA SER A 3 -16.20 -9.56 4.63
C SER A 3 -16.00 -11.08 4.65
N SER A 4 -15.35 -11.64 3.63
CA SER A 4 -15.01 -13.07 3.52
C SER A 4 -13.53 -13.37 3.74
N SER A 5 -12.73 -12.38 4.14
CA SER A 5 -11.27 -12.51 4.32
C SER A 5 -10.53 -12.93 3.04
N VAL A 6 -11.16 -12.79 1.86
CA VAL A 6 -10.54 -13.13 0.60
C VAL A 6 -9.68 -11.95 0.14
N ILE A 7 -8.39 -12.23 -0.05
CA ILE A 7 -7.44 -11.26 -0.58
C ILE A 7 -7.63 -11.17 -2.09
N ARG A 8 -8.20 -10.05 -2.56
CA ARG A 8 -8.38 -9.73 -3.97
C ARG A 8 -7.51 -8.56 -4.36
N GLU A 9 -6.72 -8.74 -5.41
CA GLU A 9 -5.98 -7.67 -6.05
C GLU A 9 -6.91 -6.91 -7.00
N LEU A 10 -6.74 -5.59 -7.09
CA LEU A 10 -7.44 -4.80 -8.10
C LEU A 10 -6.91 -5.17 -9.49
N PRO A 11 -7.78 -5.33 -10.51
CA PRO A 11 -7.33 -5.72 -11.85
C PRO A 11 -6.36 -4.69 -12.46
N MET A 12 -5.31 -5.15 -13.16
CA MET A 12 -4.38 -4.29 -13.89
C MET A 12 -5.09 -3.33 -14.86
N ALA A 13 -6.19 -3.77 -15.47
CA ALA A 13 -7.00 -2.96 -16.37
C ALA A 13 -7.53 -1.68 -15.70
N LEU A 14 -7.82 -1.73 -14.40
CA LEU A 14 -8.24 -0.56 -13.63
C LEU A 14 -7.13 0.50 -13.62
N PHE A 15 -5.90 0.11 -13.27
CA PHE A 15 -4.77 1.05 -13.23
C PHE A 15 -4.44 1.61 -14.61
N LYS A 16 -4.51 0.79 -15.66
CA LYS A 16 -4.38 1.25 -17.06
C LYS A 16 -5.44 2.27 -17.46
N SER A 17 -6.64 2.21 -16.86
CA SER A 17 -7.71 3.17 -17.15
C SER A 17 -7.58 4.48 -16.37
N ILE A 18 -7.10 4.42 -15.12
CA ILE A 18 -6.94 5.61 -14.27
C ILE A 18 -5.66 6.38 -14.66
N LEU A 19 -4.67 5.69 -15.25
CA LEU A 19 -3.38 6.26 -15.66
C LEU A 19 -2.70 7.05 -14.52
N PRO A 20 -2.44 6.41 -13.37
CA PRO A 20 -1.76 7.08 -12.27
C PRO A 20 -0.37 7.53 -12.72
N PHE A 21 0.08 8.71 -12.27
CA PHE A 21 1.42 9.21 -12.54
C PHE A 21 2.48 8.62 -11.60
N ALA A 22 2.07 8.11 -10.43
CA ALA A 22 2.95 7.48 -9.45
C ALA A 22 2.14 6.58 -8.51
N ILE A 23 2.84 5.67 -7.81
CA ILE A 23 2.28 4.86 -6.72
C ILE A 23 3.00 5.21 -5.41
N VAL A 24 2.24 5.46 -4.35
CA VAL A 24 2.75 5.55 -2.98
C VAL A 24 2.13 4.42 -2.18
N LEU A 25 2.95 3.48 -1.72
CA LEU A 25 2.53 2.34 -0.92
C LEU A 25 2.97 2.54 0.53
N LEU A 26 2.02 2.53 1.45
CA LEU A 26 2.29 2.62 2.89
C LEU A 26 2.28 1.22 3.48
N ILE A 27 3.34 0.87 4.20
CA ILE A 27 3.47 -0.40 4.93
C ILE A 27 3.71 -0.12 6.41
N ASP A 28 3.39 -1.09 7.26
CA ASP A 28 3.66 -1.01 8.70
C ASP A 28 3.85 -2.43 9.26
N LYS A 29 4.16 -2.54 10.55
CA LYS A 29 4.27 -3.84 11.22
C LYS A 29 2.89 -4.53 11.23
N PRO A 30 2.79 -5.83 10.87
CA PRO A 30 1.52 -6.55 10.89
C PRO A 30 0.79 -6.49 12.24
N SER A 31 1.53 -6.53 13.36
CA SER A 31 0.99 -6.36 14.71
C SER A 31 0.36 -4.97 14.93
N THR A 32 1.02 -3.91 14.49
CA THR A 32 0.49 -2.54 14.54
C THR A 32 -0.76 -2.39 13.70
N ILE A 33 -0.78 -2.98 12.50
CA ILE A 33 -1.95 -3.00 11.61
C ILE A 33 -3.10 -3.78 12.27
N ALA A 34 -2.83 -4.94 12.88
CA ALA A 34 -3.83 -5.76 13.56
C ALA A 34 -4.54 -4.97 14.67
N VAL A 35 -3.76 -4.31 15.54
CA VAL A 35 -4.29 -3.46 16.61
C VAL A 35 -5.13 -2.31 16.06
N ARG A 36 -4.68 -1.65 14.99
CA ARG A 36 -5.43 -0.55 14.36
C ARG A 36 -6.75 -1.02 13.76
N ILE A 37 -6.78 -2.18 13.10
CA ILE A 37 -8.00 -2.75 12.52
C ILE A 37 -8.97 -3.16 13.63
N SER A 38 -8.49 -3.83 14.68
CA SER A 38 -9.31 -4.20 15.83
C SER A 38 -9.93 -2.98 16.50
N ASN A 39 -9.15 -1.92 16.73
CA ASN A 39 -9.65 -0.68 17.33
C ASN A 39 -10.66 0.08 16.45
N ARG A 40 -10.50 0.02 15.12
CA ARG A 40 -11.36 0.76 14.18
C ARG A 40 -12.66 0.02 13.88
N ASP A 41 -12.56 -1.28 13.61
CA ASP A 41 -13.64 -2.07 13.01
C ASP A 41 -14.19 -3.14 13.97
N GLY A 42 -13.56 -3.36 15.13
CA GLY A 42 -13.90 -4.45 16.04
C GLY A 42 -13.55 -5.84 15.51
N CYS A 43 -12.79 -5.91 14.40
CA CYS A 43 -12.41 -7.14 13.72
C CYS A 43 -11.00 -7.58 14.16
N GLU A 44 -10.86 -8.82 14.59
CA GLU A 44 -9.56 -9.43 14.85
C GLU A 44 -9.08 -10.22 13.63
N TYR A 45 -7.98 -9.76 13.04
CA TYR A 45 -7.24 -10.52 12.04
C TYR A 45 -5.92 -11.00 12.66
N ASN A 46 -5.50 -12.21 12.33
CA ASN A 46 -4.20 -12.68 12.76
C ASN A 46 -3.07 -11.95 12.00
N GLU A 47 -1.91 -11.82 12.63
CA GLU A 47 -0.77 -11.12 12.06
C GLU A 47 -0.24 -11.79 10.79
N GLU A 48 -0.35 -13.12 10.69
CA GLU A 48 0.09 -13.89 9.52
C GLU A 48 -0.71 -13.52 8.25
N LEU A 49 -2.02 -13.36 8.38
CA LEU A 49 -2.90 -12.96 7.27
C LEU A 49 -2.60 -11.53 6.85
N ILE A 50 -2.36 -10.62 7.81
CA ILE A 50 -1.96 -9.24 7.53
C ILE A 50 -0.61 -9.19 6.83
N SER A 51 0.38 -9.96 7.30
CA SER A 51 1.68 -10.08 6.66
C SER A 51 1.55 -10.57 5.22
N THR A 52 0.76 -11.63 5.02
CA THR A 52 0.48 -12.19 3.68
C THR A 52 -0.19 -11.15 2.78
N PHE A 53 -1.11 -10.35 3.33
CA PHE A 53 -1.78 -9.29 2.59
C PHE A 53 -0.79 -8.21 2.15
N GLN A 54 0.03 -7.71 3.08
CA GLN A 54 1.03 -6.68 2.80
C GLN A 54 2.06 -7.16 1.77
N ASP A 55 2.53 -8.41 1.88
CA ASP A 55 3.48 -8.99 0.91
C ASP A 55 2.90 -9.08 -0.50
N ARG A 56 1.61 -9.45 -0.61
CA ARG A 56 0.91 -9.48 -1.90
C ARG A 56 0.72 -8.08 -2.45
N GLU A 57 0.38 -7.11 -1.60
CA GLU A 57 0.19 -5.72 -2.00
C GLU A 57 1.51 -5.09 -2.49
N ILE A 58 2.63 -5.33 -1.82
CA ILE A 58 3.97 -4.89 -2.27
C ILE A 58 4.29 -5.46 -3.65
N LYS A 59 4.14 -6.78 -3.83
CA LYS A 59 4.41 -7.46 -5.12
C LYS A 59 3.51 -6.93 -6.23
N TRP A 60 2.22 -6.76 -5.95
CA TRP A 60 1.26 -6.29 -6.93
C TRP A 60 1.50 -4.83 -7.30
N ALA A 61 1.67 -3.94 -6.33
CA ALA A 61 1.96 -2.53 -6.57
C ALA A 61 3.25 -2.36 -7.40
N SER A 62 4.29 -3.15 -7.11
CA SER A 62 5.54 -3.15 -7.88
C SER A 62 5.31 -3.62 -9.33
N SER A 63 4.46 -4.63 -9.52
CA SER A 63 4.10 -5.13 -10.86
C SER A 63 3.28 -4.10 -11.65
N VAL A 64 2.36 -3.39 -11.00
CA VAL A 64 1.59 -2.30 -11.60
C VAL A 64 2.50 -1.14 -11.99
N ALA A 65 3.39 -0.70 -11.09
CA ALA A 65 4.34 0.37 -11.36
C ALA A 65 5.22 0.05 -12.57
N ALA A 66 5.78 -1.17 -12.61
CA ALA A 66 6.58 -1.64 -13.74
C ALA A 66 5.78 -1.72 -15.05
N ALA A 67 4.54 -2.22 -15.00
CA ALA A 67 3.69 -2.38 -16.19
C ALA A 67 3.20 -1.04 -16.78
N LEU A 68 3.13 0.01 -15.97
CA LEU A 68 2.76 1.36 -16.39
C LEU A 68 3.99 2.26 -16.59
N GLU A 69 5.19 1.77 -16.31
CA GLU A 69 6.44 2.54 -16.33
C GLU A 69 6.37 3.81 -15.46
N ILE A 70 5.75 3.70 -14.28
CA ILE A 70 5.58 4.80 -13.33
C ILE A 70 6.39 4.58 -12.05
N PRO A 71 6.80 5.66 -11.39
CA PRO A 71 7.55 5.58 -10.15
C PRO A 71 6.69 5.01 -9.01
N ILE A 72 7.35 4.26 -8.12
CA ILE A 72 6.76 3.75 -6.88
C ILE A 72 7.62 4.14 -5.67
N LYS A 73 6.96 4.65 -4.63
CA LYS A 73 7.57 4.92 -3.32
C LYS A 73 6.89 4.05 -2.27
N ILE A 74 7.65 3.16 -1.66
CA ILE A 74 7.21 2.39 -0.50
C ILE A 74 7.67 3.13 0.76
N VAL A 75 6.77 3.35 1.70
CA VAL A 75 7.06 4.02 2.97
C VAL A 75 6.67 3.14 4.14
N ASP A 76 7.63 2.86 5.01
CA ASP A 76 7.42 2.13 6.25
C ASP A 76 7.06 3.09 7.39
N LEU A 77 5.78 3.04 7.79
CA LEU A 77 5.25 3.90 8.84
C LEU A 77 5.80 3.53 10.23
N SER A 78 6.40 2.36 10.39
CA SER A 78 7.04 1.98 11.64
C SER A 78 8.39 2.68 11.87
N SER A 79 8.99 3.25 10.81
CA SER A 79 10.23 4.03 10.86
C SER A 79 10.06 5.51 10.53
N ASP A 80 9.09 5.90 9.67
CA ASP A 80 9.17 7.18 8.94
C ASP A 80 7.92 8.09 9.06
N ILE A 81 7.18 8.06 10.18
CA ILE A 81 5.91 8.80 10.31
C ILE A 81 6.05 10.33 10.31
N GLU A 82 7.07 10.90 10.95
CA GLU A 82 7.12 12.35 11.21
C GLU A 82 7.35 13.20 9.93
N ASN A 83 8.05 12.65 8.94
CA ASN A 83 8.40 13.36 7.71
C ASN A 83 7.60 12.90 6.47
N LEU A 84 6.68 11.94 6.64
CA LEU A 84 5.92 11.35 5.54
C LEU A 84 5.29 12.38 4.58
N PRO A 85 4.59 13.44 5.05
CA PRO A 85 3.96 14.40 4.14
C PRO A 85 4.98 15.15 3.27
N VAL A 86 6.14 15.48 3.85
CA VAL A 86 7.22 16.19 3.13
C VAL A 86 7.86 15.26 2.11
N GLU A 87 8.15 14.02 2.50
CA GLU A 87 8.76 13.02 1.62
C GLU A 87 7.87 12.68 0.43
N VAL A 88 6.58 12.44 0.68
CA VAL A 88 5.60 12.20 -0.38
C VAL A 88 5.48 13.42 -1.27
N GLY A 89 5.40 14.63 -0.71
CA GLY A 89 5.34 15.87 -1.50
C GLY A 89 6.55 16.06 -2.41
N GLN A 90 7.77 15.81 -1.91
CA GLN A 90 9.00 15.85 -2.69
C GLN A 90 9.05 14.80 -3.79
N PHE A 91 8.60 13.57 -3.48
CA PHE A 91 8.52 12.49 -4.45
C PHE A 91 7.59 12.86 -5.61
N LEU A 92 6.35 13.27 -5.32
CA LEU A 92 5.38 13.62 -6.37
C LEU A 92 5.82 14.83 -7.21
N SER A 93 6.53 15.78 -6.59
CA SER A 93 7.04 16.97 -7.30
C SER A 93 8.19 16.66 -8.27
N LYS A 94 9.06 15.69 -7.95
CA LYS A 94 10.18 15.28 -8.82
C LYS A 94 9.69 14.59 -10.10
N GLU A 95 8.62 13.81 -9.98
CA GLU A 95 8.09 12.99 -11.06
C GLU A 95 7.05 13.72 -11.93
N SER A 96 6.78 15.01 -11.66
CA SER A 96 5.84 15.84 -12.42
C SER A 96 6.48 16.60 -13.60
N HIS A 97 7.65 16.17 -14.10
CA HIS A 97 8.40 16.83 -15.19
C HIS A 97 8.40 16.03 -16.49
#